data_AF-A0A7S2FMD3-F1
#
_entry.id   AF-A0A7S2FMD3-F1
#
_cell.length_a   1.000
_cell.length_b   1.000
_cell.length_c   1.000
_cell.angle_alpha   90.00
_cell.angle_beta   90.00
_cell.angle_gamma   90.00
#
_symmetry.space_group_name_H-M   'P 1'
#
loop_
_entity.id
_entity.type
_entity.pdbx_description
1 polymer ?
#
loop_
_entity_poly.entity_id
_entity_poly.type
_entity_poly.pdbx_seq_one_letter_code
_entity_poly.pdbx_strand_id
1 'polypeptide(L)'
;EKEGSGCRVLLANDKHDDLARMYRLFGKKSEWLQPIADIVRRHIEHMGGEIINRREARVEGETKETNQDPDFVKELLALHDKYIKVVNEQFAGNALFQKALKEAFVDFVNRDVGKFTNADLMSSF
;
A
#
# COMPACT_ATOMS: atom_id res chain seq x y z
N GLU A 1 -1.22 23.17 11.89
CA GLU A 1 -0.66 21.82 11.65
C GLU A 1 0.86 21.93 11.58
N LYS A 2 1.62 21.01 12.19
CA LYS A 2 3.09 21.01 12.03
C LYS A 2 3.44 20.23 10.77
N GLU A 3 3.96 20.93 9.79
CA GLU A 3 4.24 20.49 8.40
C GLU A 3 5.33 19.39 8.28
N GLY A 4 5.75 18.78 9.39
CA GLY A 4 6.74 17.69 9.42
C GLY A 4 6.43 16.56 10.40
N SER A 5 5.25 16.54 11.04
CA SER A 5 4.89 15.50 12.02
C SER A 5 3.48 14.96 11.77
N GLY A 6 3.39 13.77 11.21
CA GLY A 6 2.13 13.05 11.02
C GLY A 6 2.37 11.65 10.45
N CYS A 7 1.44 10.71 10.68
CA CYS A 7 1.58 9.30 10.26
C CYS A 7 1.95 9.18 8.77
N ARG A 8 1.32 9.97 7.88
CA ARG A 8 1.63 9.99 6.44
C ARG A 8 3.08 10.38 6.14
N VAL A 9 3.62 11.40 6.84
CA VAL A 9 5.00 11.86 6.65
C VAL A 9 5.98 10.79 7.12
N LEU A 10 5.69 10.12 8.24
CA LEU A 10 6.53 9.04 8.76
C LEU A 10 6.58 7.83 7.82
N LEU A 11 5.44 7.47 7.22
CA LEU A 11 5.37 6.42 6.22
C LEU A 11 6.14 6.79 4.93
N ALA A 12 5.96 8.02 4.44
CA ALA A 12 6.62 8.49 3.22
C ALA A 12 8.15 8.60 3.35
N ASN A 13 8.68 8.77 4.57
CA ASN A 13 10.11 8.91 4.84
C ASN A 13 10.72 7.66 5.51
N ASP A 14 10.02 6.53 5.51
CA ASP A 14 10.46 5.26 6.11
C ASP A 14 10.98 5.42 7.56
N LYS A 15 10.31 6.27 8.35
CA LYS A 15 10.68 6.56 9.75
C LYS A 15 10.13 5.50 10.70
N HIS A 16 10.65 4.28 10.59
CA HIS A 16 10.15 3.10 11.30
C HIS A 16 10.13 3.26 12.84
N ASP A 17 11.19 3.78 13.44
CA ASP A 17 11.26 4.00 14.89
C ASP A 17 10.21 5.01 15.39
N ASP A 18 10.00 6.08 14.62
CA ASP A 18 9.00 7.11 14.92
C ASP A 18 7.57 6.57 14.75
N LEU A 19 7.33 5.71 13.76
CA LEU A 19 6.06 4.98 13.59
C LEU A 19 5.76 4.08 14.80
N ALA A 20 6.76 3.30 15.24
CA ALA A 20 6.61 2.46 16.42
C ALA A 20 6.38 3.27 17.71
N ARG A 21 7.04 4.44 17.83
CA ARG A 21 6.80 5.36 18.95
C ARG A 21 5.40 5.96 18.90
N MET A 22 4.94 6.37 17.72
CA MET A 22 3.58 6.88 17.49
C MET A 22 2.55 5.81 17.86
N TYR A 23 2.70 4.58 17.38
CA TYR A 23 1.80 3.48 17.71
C TYR A 23 1.74 3.21 19.22
N ARG A 24 2.87 3.18 19.93
CA ARG A 24 2.90 3.01 21.39
C ARG A 24 2.20 4.15 22.14
N LEU A 25 2.26 5.38 21.62
CA LEU A 25 1.62 6.54 22.24
C LEU A 25 0.08 6.47 22.11
N PHE A 26 -0.41 6.14 20.91
CA PHE A 26 -1.86 6.12 20.63
C PHE A 26 -2.52 4.76 20.88
N GLY A 27 -1.74 3.68 21.00
CA GLY A 27 -2.23 2.30 21.17
C GLY A 27 -2.92 2.00 22.49
N LYS A 28 -2.95 2.96 23.43
CA LYS A 28 -3.67 2.82 24.70
C LYS A 28 -5.19 2.87 24.56
N LYS A 29 -5.73 3.47 23.50
CA LYS A 29 -7.16 3.43 23.21
C LYS A 29 -7.38 3.14 21.73
N SER A 30 -8.21 2.13 21.45
CA SER A 30 -8.54 1.68 20.10
C SER A 30 -9.17 2.77 19.22
N GLU A 31 -9.89 3.73 19.82
CA GLU A 31 -10.49 4.88 19.13
C GLU A 31 -9.48 5.73 18.33
N TRP A 32 -8.24 5.85 18.83
CA TRP A 32 -7.19 6.65 18.15
C TRP A 32 -6.44 5.87 17.09
N LEU A 33 -6.52 4.53 17.13
CA LEU A 33 -5.83 3.69 16.16
C LEU A 33 -6.57 3.65 14.82
N GLN A 34 -7.91 3.77 14.83
CA GLN A 34 -8.71 3.73 13.61
C GLN A 34 -8.30 4.82 12.60
N PRO A 35 -8.21 6.12 12.96
CA PRO A 35 -7.73 7.15 12.04
C PRO A 35 -6.30 6.90 11.51
N ILE A 36 -5.44 6.32 12.33
CA ILE A 36 -4.06 6.01 11.94
C ILE A 36 -4.05 4.85 10.93
N ALA A 37 -4.84 3.81 11.16
CA ALA A 37 -5.01 2.72 10.21
C ALA A 37 -5.59 3.21 8.87
N ASP A 38 -6.55 4.14 8.90
CA ASP A 38 -7.08 4.78 7.68
C ASP A 38 -6.00 5.60 6.93
N ILE A 39 -5.11 6.29 7.65
CA ILE A 39 -3.98 7.00 7.02
C ILE A 39 -3.00 6.01 6.38
N VAL A 40 -2.68 4.90 7.07
CA VAL A 40 -1.84 3.83 6.53
C VAL A 40 -2.47 3.24 5.27
N ARG A 41 -3.78 2.94 5.31
CA ARG A 41 -4.52 2.42 4.15
C ARG A 41 -4.37 3.34 2.94
N ARG A 42 -4.74 4.62 3.09
CA ARG A 42 -4.66 5.61 1.99
C ARG A 42 -3.25 5.81 1.45
N HIS A 43 -2.25 5.72 2.32
CA HIS A 43 -0.86 5.80 1.87
C HIS A 43 -0.47 4.59 1.01
N ILE A 44 -0.86 3.39 1.41
CA ILE A 44 -0.62 2.17 0.63
C ILE A 44 -1.41 2.20 -0.69
N GLU A 45 -2.68 2.62 -0.66
CA GLU A 45 -3.51 2.84 -1.86
C GLU A 45 -2.84 3.81 -2.84
N HIS A 46 -2.30 4.92 -2.33
CA HIS A 46 -1.59 5.88 -3.16
C HIS A 46 -0.33 5.27 -3.80
N MET A 47 0.49 4.57 -3.02
CA MET A 47 1.71 3.93 -3.56
C MET A 47 1.40 2.82 -4.57
N GLY A 48 0.36 2.01 -4.31
CA GLY A 48 -0.12 0.99 -5.26
C GLY A 48 -0.68 1.63 -6.52
N GLY A 49 -1.47 2.71 -6.38
CA GLY A 49 -1.98 3.50 -7.50
C GLY A 49 -0.88 4.05 -8.40
N GLU A 50 0.23 4.54 -7.85
CA GLU A 50 1.37 5.00 -8.66
C GLU A 50 2.05 3.86 -9.46
N ILE A 51 2.05 2.62 -8.96
CA ILE A 51 2.52 1.45 -9.73
C ILE A 51 1.55 1.15 -10.86
N ILE A 52 0.25 1.19 -10.59
CA ILE A 52 -0.81 0.95 -11.58
C ILE A 52 -0.80 2.03 -12.67
N ASN A 53 -0.80 3.31 -12.31
CA ASN A 53 -0.74 4.45 -13.22
C ASN A 53 0.45 4.34 -14.19
N ARG A 54 1.62 3.91 -13.68
CA ARG A 54 2.80 3.67 -14.51
C ARG A 54 2.59 2.52 -15.50
N ARG A 55 1.87 1.46 -15.12
CA ARG A 55 1.47 0.40 -16.04
C ARG A 55 0.49 0.91 -17.09
N GLU A 56 -0.56 1.64 -16.71
CA GLU A 56 -1.56 2.16 -17.65
C GLU A 56 -0.89 3.00 -18.74
N ALA A 57 0.00 3.92 -18.34
CA ALA A 57 0.72 4.79 -19.27
C ALA A 57 1.63 4.01 -20.25
N ARG A 58 2.18 2.85 -19.85
CA ARG A 58 2.93 1.97 -20.76
C ARG A 58 2.00 1.28 -21.75
N VAL A 59 0.89 0.72 -21.25
CA VAL A 59 -0.10 -0.02 -22.05
C VAL A 59 -0.78 0.88 -23.08
N GLU A 60 -1.15 2.12 -22.74
CA GLU A 60 -1.75 3.07 -23.69
C GLU A 60 -0.80 3.44 -24.84
N GLY A 61 0.51 3.35 -24.63
CA GLY A 61 1.54 3.60 -25.65
C GLY A 61 1.87 2.40 -26.54
N GLU A 62 1.45 1.18 -26.17
CA GLU A 62 1.81 -0.05 -26.86
C GLU A 62 0.67 -0.59 -27.75
N THR A 63 1.00 -1.00 -28.98
CA THR A 63 0.01 -1.54 -29.93
C THR A 63 -0.45 -2.96 -29.57
N LYS A 64 0.25 -3.65 -28.67
CA LYS A 64 -0.08 -5.01 -28.18
C LYS A 64 0.04 -5.06 -26.68
N GLU A 65 -1.10 -4.97 -26.00
CA GLU A 65 -1.19 -5.25 -24.56
C GLU A 65 -0.94 -6.74 -24.31
N THR A 66 0.08 -7.04 -23.52
CA THR A 66 0.41 -8.39 -23.03
C THR A 66 -0.16 -8.58 -21.63
N ASN A 67 -0.64 -9.79 -21.35
CA ASN A 67 -1.09 -10.19 -20.02
C ASN A 67 0.07 -10.64 -19.11
N GLN A 68 1.32 -10.45 -19.53
CA GLN A 68 2.52 -10.76 -18.77
C GLN A 68 3.34 -9.48 -18.59
N ASP A 69 3.39 -8.98 -17.36
CA ASP A 69 4.27 -7.88 -16.94
C ASP A 69 4.98 -8.31 -15.64
N PRO A 70 6.08 -9.08 -15.74
CA PRO A 70 6.79 -9.60 -14.58
C PRO A 70 7.39 -8.50 -13.71
N ASP A 71 7.75 -7.35 -14.28
CA ASP A 71 8.31 -6.23 -13.53
C ASP A 71 7.22 -5.50 -12.72
N PHE A 72 6.02 -5.32 -13.29
CA PHE A 72 4.85 -4.84 -12.55
C PHE A 72 4.50 -5.76 -11.37
N VAL A 73 4.44 -7.09 -11.60
CA VAL A 73 4.14 -8.07 -10.54
C VAL A 73 5.21 -8.01 -9.43
N LYS A 74 6.50 -7.92 -9.79
CA LYS A 74 7.59 -7.76 -8.81
C LYS A 74 7.47 -6.47 -8.00
N GLU A 75 7.14 -5.35 -8.63
CA GLU A 75 6.94 -4.06 -7.92
C GLU A 75 5.78 -4.16 -6.93
N LEU A 76 4.65 -4.80 -7.30
CA LEU A 76 3.52 -5.02 -6.41
C LEU A 76 3.86 -5.94 -5.23
N LEU A 77 4.56 -7.05 -5.48
CA LEU A 77 5.00 -7.96 -4.42
C LEU A 77 5.99 -7.28 -3.46
N ALA A 78 6.92 -6.48 -3.99
CA ALA A 78 7.84 -5.71 -3.16
C ALA A 78 7.11 -4.69 -2.27
N LEU A 79 6.06 -4.04 -2.80
CA LEU A 79 5.20 -3.14 -2.04
C LEU A 79 4.48 -3.90 -0.91
N HIS A 80 3.94 -5.08 -1.21
CA HIS A 80 3.24 -5.94 -0.26
C HIS A 80 4.17 -6.37 0.88
N ASP A 81 5.34 -6.89 0.55
CA ASP A 81 6.33 -7.33 1.53
C ASP A 81 6.82 -6.18 2.40
N LYS A 82 7.01 -4.99 1.82
CA LYS A 82 7.38 -3.78 2.56
C LYS A 82 6.34 -3.47 3.63
N TYR A 83 5.06 -3.37 3.25
CA TYR A 83 4.03 -2.97 4.22
C TYR A 83 3.61 -4.10 5.17
N ILE A 84 3.75 -5.38 4.80
CA ILE A 84 3.65 -6.48 5.77
C ILE A 84 4.67 -6.32 6.89
N LYS A 85 5.94 -6.04 6.55
CA LYS A 85 6.99 -5.81 7.55
C LYS A 85 6.64 -4.60 8.43
N VAL A 86 6.22 -3.49 7.81
CA VAL A 86 5.80 -2.29 8.55
C VAL A 86 4.66 -2.57 9.54
N VAL A 87 3.64 -3.34 9.12
CA VAL A 87 2.52 -3.70 9.99
C VAL A 87 2.96 -4.62 11.13
N ASN A 88 3.81 -5.60 10.84
CA ASN A 88 4.26 -6.57 11.85
C ASN A 88 5.20 -5.93 12.88
N GLU A 89 6.19 -5.17 12.43
CA GLU A 89 7.27 -4.68 13.29
C GLU A 89 6.90 -3.37 14.01
N GLN A 90 6.26 -2.41 13.32
CA GLN A 90 6.03 -1.06 13.86
C GLN A 90 4.62 -0.90 14.44
N PHE A 91 3.66 -1.71 13.97
CA PHE A 91 2.29 -1.75 14.50
C PHE A 91 1.97 -3.04 15.28
N ALA A 92 3.00 -3.82 15.62
CA ALA A 92 2.91 -5.06 16.39
C ALA A 92 1.88 -6.08 15.85
N GLY A 93 1.72 -6.14 14.52
CA GLY A 93 0.76 -7.05 13.87
C GLY A 93 -0.71 -6.76 14.19
N ASN A 94 -1.04 -5.54 14.61
CA ASN A 94 -2.39 -5.17 15.02
C ASN A 94 -3.43 -5.42 13.91
N ALA A 95 -4.53 -6.07 14.27
CA ALA A 95 -5.57 -6.50 13.33
C ALA A 95 -6.18 -5.35 12.51
N LEU A 96 -6.26 -4.12 13.05
CA LEU A 96 -6.75 -2.95 12.30
C LEU A 96 -5.81 -2.60 11.15
N PHE A 97 -4.50 -2.68 11.37
CA PHE A 97 -3.49 -2.36 10.36
C PHE A 97 -3.33 -3.49 9.34
N GLN A 98 -3.47 -4.74 9.77
CA GLN A 98 -3.56 -5.90 8.87
C GLN A 98 -4.79 -5.78 7.94
N LYS A 99 -5.94 -5.41 8.52
CA LYS A 99 -7.16 -5.14 7.75
C LYS A 99 -6.97 -3.97 6.78
N ALA A 100 -6.40 -2.86 7.23
CA ALA A 100 -6.10 -1.71 6.39
C ALA A 100 -5.18 -2.07 5.21
N LEU A 101 -4.11 -2.84 5.46
CA LEU A 101 -3.23 -3.34 4.39
C LEU A 101 -4.00 -4.18 3.38
N LYS A 102 -4.81 -5.14 3.85
CA LYS A 102 -5.62 -6.00 2.98
C LYS A 102 -6.63 -5.18 2.15
N GLU A 103 -7.35 -4.25 2.77
CA GLU A 103 -8.30 -3.38 2.09
C GLU A 103 -7.62 -2.53 1.01
N ALA A 104 -6.46 -1.95 1.30
CA ALA A 104 -5.70 -1.17 0.32
C ALA A 104 -5.35 -2.00 -0.91
N PHE A 105 -4.79 -3.20 -0.72
CA PHE A 105 -4.43 -4.10 -1.82
C PHE A 105 -5.64 -4.53 -2.64
N VAL A 106 -6.76 -4.84 -1.98
CA VAL A 106 -8.01 -5.18 -2.67
C VAL A 106 -8.52 -3.99 -3.50
N ASP A 107 -8.40 -2.76 -3.00
CA ASP A 107 -8.88 -1.57 -3.72
C ASP A 107 -8.14 -1.37 -5.04
N PHE A 108 -6.81 -1.42 -5.04
CA PHE A 108 -6.04 -1.13 -6.24
C PHE A 108 -5.83 -2.34 -7.15
N VAL A 109 -5.68 -3.57 -6.64
CA VAL A 109 -5.52 -4.77 -7.49
C VAL A 109 -6.81 -5.06 -8.28
N ASN A 110 -7.96 -4.69 -7.75
CA ASN A 110 -9.23 -4.84 -8.47
C ASN A 110 -9.54 -3.68 -9.44
N ARG A 111 -8.64 -2.69 -9.59
CA ARG A 111 -8.82 -1.68 -10.63
C ARG A 111 -8.53 -2.28 -12.01
N ASP A 112 -9.47 -2.11 -12.91
CA ASP A 112 -9.34 -2.50 -14.31
C ASP A 112 -8.40 -1.54 -15.04
N VAL A 113 -7.37 -2.09 -15.69
CA VAL A 113 -6.40 -1.32 -16.47
C VAL A 113 -6.18 -1.99 -17.81
N GLY A 114 -6.61 -1.32 -18.88
CA GLY A 114 -6.54 -1.88 -20.22
C GLY A 114 -7.56 -3.00 -20.45
N LYS A 115 -7.17 -4.02 -21.21
CA LYS A 115 -8.01 -5.20 -21.53
C LYS A 115 -7.97 -6.29 -20.48
N PHE A 116 -6.92 -6.34 -19.65
CA PHE A 116 -6.74 -7.34 -18.59
C PHE A 116 -6.79 -6.70 -17.21
N THR A 117 -7.53 -7.30 -16.27
CA THR A 117 -7.58 -6.80 -14.90
C THR A 117 -6.22 -7.00 -14.21
N ASN A 118 -5.83 -6.14 -13.26
CA ASN A 118 -4.57 -6.35 -12.54
C ASN A 118 -4.60 -7.68 -11.73
N ALA A 119 -5.78 -8.12 -11.30
CA ALA A 119 -5.98 -9.43 -10.67
C ALA A 119 -5.70 -10.61 -11.63
N ASP A 120 -6.11 -10.51 -12.90
CA ASP A 120 -5.84 -11.54 -13.91
C ASP A 120 -4.35 -11.70 -14.20
N LEU A 121 -3.62 -10.57 -14.25
CA LEU A 121 -2.16 -10.57 -14.45
C LEU A 121 -1.44 -11.27 -13.30
N MET A 122 -1.82 -10.95 -12.07
CA MET A 122 -1.28 -11.58 -10.86
C MET A 122 -1.62 -13.07 -10.79
N SER A 123 -2.77 -13.50 -11.33
CA SER A 123 -3.19 -14.90 -11.35
C SER A 123 -2.46 -15.74 -12.40
N SER A 124 -1.83 -15.09 -13.39
CA SER A 124 -1.08 -15.74 -14.46
C SER A 124 0.40 -16.04 -14.10
N PHE A 125 0.81 -15.66 -12.89
CA PHE A 125 2.16 -15.78 -12.35
C PHE A 125 2.22 -16.79 -11.20
#